data_AF-A0A1I3FMJ5-F1
#
_entry.id   AF-A0A1I3FMJ5-F1
#
_cell.length_a   1.000
_cell.length_b   1.000
_cell.length_c   1.000
_cell.angle_alpha   90.00
_cell.angle_beta   90.00
_cell.angle_gamma   90.00
#
_symmetry.space_group_name_H-M   'P 1'
#
loop_
_entity.id
_entity.type
_entity.pdbx_description
1 polymer ?
#
loop_
_entity_poly.entity_id
_entity_poly.type
_entity_poly.pdbx_seq_one_letter_code
_entity_poly.pdbx_strand_id
1 'polypeptide(L)'
;MTSAPAIIILGSSALPCARRIQALYPQAEIHGLSGRVEGVERTYEDFGDTLRALYRAGTPIIALCAAGIVIRSLAAVLGEKDREPPVLAVAEDGSAVVPLLGGLGGVNRMAREVAAHLDVSAAITTSGELRFGTCLLEPPAGYVLADLEQGKGFVSDLLGGQAVRIEGDAPWLAQAKLPVDNHASLVIHISPHRRAANADELLIHPQQVAVWVESVSADLLSELQHALRSSGLAAQSLACLLAAPELMANTELHAAAAQLKLPLRFIDDVSQLPPLHSQHANLRLLLAAAAIDASQLGRPRGRLTVIGLGPGAAEFMVPAARQALDEAQDLLGYETYINMAGPLRPEQVRHCTDNREEMQRARHAFELAASGRRVVVVSSGDPGVFAMAAAVLEALHESTDAEWQRVDLQVFPGVSAALATAAKAGAPLGHDFCLISLSDNLKPWTIIEKRLAHAAAADLVMAFYNPISKARPWQLGSALDIVRQQRTPETLVVLGRDIGRPGETLRILTLGELTPEMVDMRTLVIIGSSQTCRFPRAEGGEWVYTPRSYPQL
;
A
#
# COMPACT_ATOMS: atom_id res chain seq x y z
N MET A 1 0.77 5.64 13.07
CA MET A 1 -0.38 5.84 12.18
C MET A 1 -1.43 4.80 12.55
N THR A 2 -2.62 5.20 12.99
CA THR A 2 -3.75 4.30 13.20
C THR A 2 -4.29 3.89 11.83
N SER A 3 -4.49 2.59 11.59
CA SER A 3 -5.15 2.10 10.38
C SER A 3 -6.55 2.69 10.24
N ALA A 4 -6.99 2.95 9.01
CA ALA A 4 -8.35 3.43 8.76
C ALA A 4 -9.37 2.40 9.27
N PRO A 5 -10.48 2.84 9.89
CA PRO A 5 -11.50 1.92 10.38
C PRO A 5 -12.25 1.26 9.22
N ALA A 6 -12.67 0.01 9.41
CA ALA A 6 -13.62 -0.65 8.52
C ALA A 6 -15.05 -0.41 9.03
N ILE A 7 -15.93 0.08 8.15
CA ILE A 7 -17.34 0.36 8.49
C ILE A 7 -18.18 -0.82 8.00
N ILE A 8 -18.81 -1.58 8.89
CA ILE A 8 -19.53 -2.81 8.53
C ILE A 8 -21.04 -2.64 8.66
N ILE A 9 -21.79 -2.93 7.59
CA ILE A 9 -23.25 -2.79 7.55
C ILE A 9 -23.95 -4.06 7.04
N LEU A 10 -25.05 -4.44 7.70
CA LEU A 10 -25.84 -5.64 7.38
C LEU A 10 -26.97 -5.41 6.38
N GLY A 11 -27.43 -4.17 6.22
CA GLY A 11 -28.58 -3.80 5.40
C GLY A 11 -28.48 -2.37 4.87
N SER A 12 -29.22 -2.10 3.80
CA SER A 12 -29.18 -0.81 3.10
C SER A 12 -29.70 0.37 3.93
N SER A 13 -30.51 0.11 4.96
CA SER A 13 -30.98 1.10 5.95
C SER A 13 -29.84 1.83 6.65
N ALA A 14 -28.72 1.14 6.91
CA ALA A 14 -27.57 1.69 7.60
C ALA A 14 -26.64 2.52 6.69
N LEU A 15 -26.78 2.42 5.36
CA LEU A 15 -25.86 3.05 4.40
C LEU A 15 -25.78 4.58 4.54
N PRO A 16 -26.89 5.34 4.74
CA PRO A 16 -26.81 6.78 4.95
C PRO A 16 -25.97 7.16 6.18
N CYS A 17 -26.15 6.44 7.30
CA CYS A 17 -25.36 6.66 8.50
C CYS A 17 -23.89 6.26 8.29
N ALA A 18 -23.63 5.13 7.63
CA ALA A 18 -22.28 4.69 7.29
C ALA A 18 -21.53 5.72 6.44
N ARG A 19 -22.20 6.33 5.45
CA ARG A 19 -21.63 7.39 4.60
C ARG A 19 -21.33 8.67 5.38
N ARG A 20 -22.16 9.02 6.37
CA ARG A 20 -21.85 10.13 7.30
C ARG A 20 -20.59 9.83 8.10
N ILE A 21 -20.48 8.64 8.69
CA ILE A 21 -19.28 8.22 9.44
C ILE A 21 -18.04 8.18 8.53
N GLN A 22 -18.18 7.72 7.29
CA GLN A 22 -17.10 7.72 6.31
C GLN A 22 -16.63 9.15 5.95
N ALA A 23 -17.49 10.17 6.04
CA ALA A 23 -17.06 11.56 5.85
C ALA A 23 -16.11 12.02 6.98
N LEU A 24 -16.26 11.49 8.19
CA LEU A 24 -15.33 11.71 9.31
C LEU A 24 -14.02 10.93 9.12
N TYR A 25 -14.08 9.73 8.55
CA TYR A 25 -12.92 8.90 8.23
C TYR A 25 -12.83 8.63 6.72
N PRO A 26 -12.30 9.57 5.90
CA PRO A 26 -12.35 9.45 4.44
C PRO A 26 -11.64 8.22 3.86
N GLN A 27 -10.68 7.65 4.60
CA GLN A 27 -9.95 6.44 4.21
C GLN A 27 -10.66 5.14 4.63
N ALA A 28 -11.79 5.23 5.34
CA ALA A 28 -12.57 4.07 5.76
C ALA A 28 -13.32 3.46 4.56
N GLU A 29 -13.28 2.14 4.44
CA GLU A 29 -14.08 1.40 3.48
C GLU A 29 -15.39 0.93 4.14
N ILE A 30 -16.52 1.05 3.43
CA ILE A 30 -17.78 0.46 3.85
C ILE A 30 -17.86 -0.96 3.28
N HIS A 31 -18.03 -1.92 4.19
CA HIS A 31 -18.28 -3.32 3.90
C HIS A 31 -19.77 -3.61 4.04
N GLY A 32 -20.41 -4.08 2.97
CA GLY A 32 -21.83 -4.43 2.94
C GLY A 32 -22.08 -5.92 2.72
N LEU A 33 -23.10 -6.47 3.38
CA LEU A 33 -23.51 -7.86 3.19
C LEU A 33 -24.04 -8.08 1.76
N SER A 34 -23.46 -9.06 1.06
CA SER A 34 -23.82 -9.45 -0.30
C SER A 34 -25.31 -9.78 -0.41
N GLY A 35 -25.95 -9.29 -1.47
CA GLY A 35 -27.39 -9.45 -1.71
C GLY A 35 -28.31 -8.58 -0.83
N ARG A 36 -27.77 -7.76 0.09
CA ARG A 36 -28.57 -6.82 0.92
C ARG A 36 -28.12 -5.36 0.80
N VAL A 37 -26.87 -5.14 0.44
CA VAL A 37 -26.25 -3.81 0.38
C VAL A 37 -25.55 -3.67 -0.96
N GLU A 38 -25.85 -2.60 -1.67
CA GLU A 38 -25.23 -2.23 -2.94
C GLU A 38 -24.59 -0.84 -2.81
N GLY A 39 -23.68 -0.51 -3.74
CA GLY A 39 -23.05 0.81 -3.79
C GLY A 39 -22.08 1.08 -2.62
N VAL A 40 -21.35 0.05 -2.18
CA VAL A 40 -20.31 0.11 -1.14
C VAL A 40 -18.95 -0.30 -1.69
N GLU A 41 -17.87 0.06 -0.99
CA GLU A 41 -16.50 -0.21 -1.46
C GLU A 41 -16.14 -1.70 -1.45
N ARG A 42 -16.66 -2.47 -0.48
CA ARG A 42 -16.45 -3.91 -0.38
C ARG A 42 -17.74 -4.65 -0.05
N THR A 43 -17.92 -5.82 -0.66
CA THR A 43 -18.99 -6.75 -0.29
C THR A 43 -18.42 -7.94 0.47
N TYR A 44 -19.23 -8.55 1.35
CA TYR A 44 -18.86 -9.77 2.07
C TYR A 44 -20.03 -10.75 2.16
N GLU A 45 -19.75 -12.04 2.39
CA GLU A 45 -20.78 -13.08 2.44
C GLU A 45 -21.19 -13.47 3.86
N ASP A 46 -20.23 -13.55 4.79
CA ASP A 46 -20.49 -13.88 6.20
C ASP A 46 -20.01 -12.77 7.15
N PHE A 47 -20.92 -12.26 7.97
CA PHE A 47 -20.64 -11.17 8.91
C PHE A 47 -19.65 -11.58 10.00
N GLY A 48 -19.78 -12.79 10.55
CA GLY A 48 -18.94 -13.25 11.64
C GLY A 48 -17.50 -13.47 11.19
N ASP A 49 -17.30 -14.13 10.05
CA ASP A 49 -15.99 -14.35 9.46
C ASP A 49 -15.31 -13.04 9.07
N THR A 50 -16.05 -12.11 8.48
CA THR A 50 -15.53 -10.79 8.12
C THR A 50 -15.07 -10.00 9.35
N LEU A 51 -15.89 -9.94 10.40
CA LEU A 51 -15.51 -9.28 11.66
C LEU A 51 -14.26 -9.92 12.28
N ARG A 52 -14.20 -11.25 12.33
CA ARG A 52 -13.06 -11.97 12.89
C ARG A 52 -11.78 -11.75 12.09
N ALA A 53 -11.88 -11.68 10.76
CA ALA A 53 -10.74 -11.42 9.89
C ALA A 53 -10.18 -10.01 10.13
N LEU A 54 -11.05 -8.99 10.15
CA LEU A 54 -10.67 -7.60 10.42
C LEU A 54 -10.09 -7.43 11.84
N TYR A 55 -10.70 -8.07 12.82
CA TYR A 55 -10.24 -8.03 14.21
C TYR A 55 -8.84 -8.62 14.36
N ARG A 56 -8.59 -9.80 13.76
CA ARG A 56 -7.27 -10.45 13.77
C ARG A 56 -6.21 -9.66 13.00
N ALA A 57 -6.63 -8.90 11.98
CA ALA A 57 -5.76 -7.99 11.25
C ALA A 57 -5.44 -6.70 12.04
N GLY A 58 -6.05 -6.49 13.22
CA GLY A 58 -5.87 -5.28 14.01
C GLY A 58 -6.55 -4.05 13.40
N THR A 59 -7.52 -4.26 12.50
CA THR A 59 -8.28 -3.15 11.88
C THR A 59 -9.31 -2.63 12.88
N PRO A 60 -9.39 -1.31 13.13
CA PRO A 60 -10.47 -0.74 13.90
C PRO A 60 -11.82 -0.97 13.20
N ILE A 61 -12.85 -1.35 13.95
CA ILE A 61 -14.15 -1.75 13.39
C ILE A 61 -15.24 -0.79 13.89
N ILE A 62 -16.04 -0.27 12.96
CA ILE A 62 -17.28 0.45 13.24
C ILE A 62 -18.44 -0.35 12.64
N ALA A 63 -19.15 -1.11 13.47
CA ALA A 63 -20.25 -1.96 13.02
C ALA A 63 -21.60 -1.25 13.24
N LEU A 64 -22.34 -0.98 12.16
CA LEU A 64 -23.69 -0.42 12.25
C LEU A 64 -24.71 -1.54 12.38
N CYS A 65 -24.82 -2.07 13.59
CA CYS A 65 -25.79 -3.09 13.97
C CYS A 65 -25.88 -3.20 15.50
N ALA A 66 -26.74 -4.11 15.98
CA ALA A 66 -26.86 -4.37 17.42
C ALA A 66 -25.53 -4.86 18.01
N ALA A 67 -25.07 -4.22 19.09
CA ALA A 67 -23.85 -4.58 19.82
C ALA A 67 -23.76 -6.06 20.18
N GLY A 68 -24.89 -6.69 20.52
CA GLY A 68 -24.93 -8.12 20.84
C GLY A 68 -24.57 -9.05 19.68
N ILE A 69 -24.78 -8.63 18.42
CA ILE A 69 -24.34 -9.40 17.24
C ILE A 69 -22.82 -9.32 17.14
N VAL A 70 -22.25 -8.11 17.26
CA VAL A 70 -20.79 -7.87 17.20
C VAL A 70 -20.05 -8.70 18.24
N ILE A 71 -20.47 -8.64 19.51
CA ILE A 71 -19.83 -9.39 20.60
C ILE A 71 -19.93 -10.90 20.37
N ARG A 72 -21.10 -11.43 19.97
CA ARG A 72 -21.25 -12.87 19.69
C ARG A 72 -20.36 -13.32 18.53
N SER A 73 -20.22 -12.50 17.49
CA SER A 73 -19.34 -12.79 16.34
C SER A 73 -17.86 -12.83 16.73
N LEU A 74 -17.44 -11.93 17.62
CA LEU A 74 -16.04 -11.81 18.06
C LEU A 74 -15.70 -12.72 19.25
N ALA A 75 -16.67 -13.26 19.98
CA ALA A 75 -16.46 -14.00 21.22
C ALA A 75 -15.36 -15.09 21.13
N ALA A 76 -15.30 -15.82 20.01
CA ALA A 76 -14.34 -16.90 19.79
C ALA A 76 -12.90 -16.42 19.49
N VAL A 77 -12.69 -15.12 19.29
CA VAL A 77 -11.37 -14.53 18.95
C VAL A 77 -10.94 -13.43 19.92
N LEU A 78 -11.70 -13.21 21.00
CA LEU A 78 -11.28 -12.30 22.07
C LEU A 78 -10.05 -12.89 22.78
N GLY A 79 -9.09 -12.02 23.05
CA GLY A 79 -7.76 -12.40 23.54
C GLY A 79 -7.33 -11.54 24.72
N GLU A 80 -6.05 -11.19 24.77
CA GLU A 80 -5.54 -10.25 25.77
C GLU A 80 -6.07 -8.84 25.51
N LYS A 81 -6.70 -8.25 26.53
CA LYS A 81 -7.33 -6.91 26.52
C LYS A 81 -6.41 -5.79 26.02
N ASP A 82 -5.10 -5.96 26.17
CA ASP A 82 -4.12 -4.90 25.95
C ASP A 82 -3.67 -4.76 24.49
N ARG A 83 -4.13 -5.66 23.59
CA ARG A 83 -3.71 -5.69 22.19
C ARG A 83 -4.88 -5.80 21.22
N GLU A 84 -6.08 -5.43 21.66
CA GLU A 84 -7.30 -5.48 20.87
C GLU A 84 -7.49 -4.22 20.02
N PRO A 85 -7.89 -4.33 18.75
CA PRO A 85 -8.28 -3.16 17.96
C PRO A 85 -9.56 -2.53 18.53
N PRO A 86 -9.79 -1.23 18.28
CA PRO A 86 -11.05 -0.58 18.60
C PRO A 86 -12.23 -1.27 17.92
N VAL A 87 -13.26 -1.60 18.68
CA VAL A 87 -14.53 -2.08 18.13
C VAL A 87 -15.67 -1.22 18.67
N LEU A 88 -16.31 -0.51 17.75
CA LEU A 88 -17.43 0.39 18.02
C LEU A 88 -18.71 -0.18 17.40
N ALA A 89 -19.79 -0.24 18.17
CA ALA A 89 -21.12 -0.50 17.64
C ALA A 89 -21.89 0.82 17.52
N VAL A 90 -22.57 1.01 16.41
CA VAL A 90 -23.42 2.18 16.15
C VAL A 90 -24.81 1.67 15.73
N ALA A 91 -25.87 2.31 16.22
CA ALA A 91 -27.22 2.00 15.73
C ALA A 91 -27.32 2.31 14.23
N GLU A 92 -28.11 1.56 13.47
CA GLU A 92 -28.20 1.76 12.01
C GLU A 92 -28.66 3.18 11.61
N ASP A 93 -29.46 3.81 12.46
CA ASP A 93 -29.96 5.17 12.32
C ASP A 93 -29.03 6.23 12.95
N GLY A 94 -27.92 5.81 13.55
CA GLY A 94 -26.96 6.68 14.24
C GLY A 94 -27.38 7.15 15.63
N SER A 95 -28.51 6.68 16.17
CA SER A 95 -29.07 7.14 17.45
C SER A 95 -28.25 6.78 18.69
N ALA A 96 -27.34 5.80 18.58
CA ALA A 96 -26.50 5.35 19.68
C ALA A 96 -25.10 4.96 19.19
N VAL A 97 -24.08 5.30 19.99
CA VAL A 97 -22.67 4.98 19.74
C VAL A 97 -22.12 4.30 20.98
N VAL A 98 -21.75 3.02 20.85
CA VAL A 98 -21.42 2.14 21.98
C VAL A 98 -20.02 1.54 21.79
N PRO A 99 -19.00 1.98 22.55
CA PRO A 99 -17.69 1.34 22.53
C PRO A 99 -17.78 -0.07 23.12
N LEU A 100 -17.22 -1.07 22.42
CA LEU A 100 -17.30 -2.47 22.82
C LEU A 100 -15.96 -3.05 23.30
N LEU A 101 -14.89 -2.91 22.49
CA LEU A 101 -13.57 -3.52 22.74
C LEU A 101 -12.45 -2.54 22.35
N GLY A 102 -11.22 -2.79 22.83
CA GLY A 102 -10.07 -1.95 22.48
C GLY A 102 -9.97 -0.65 23.28
N GLY A 103 -10.20 -0.72 24.60
CA GLY A 103 -10.11 0.43 25.51
C GLY A 103 -8.75 1.15 25.52
N LEU A 104 -7.66 0.41 25.28
CA LEU A 104 -6.31 0.96 25.11
C LEU A 104 -5.95 1.21 23.63
N GLY A 105 -6.79 0.74 22.71
CA GLY A 105 -6.64 0.96 21.27
C GLY A 105 -7.32 2.26 20.80
N GLY A 106 -8.01 3.00 21.66
CA GLY A 106 -8.68 4.25 21.30
C GLY A 106 -10.17 4.15 21.01
N VAL A 107 -10.85 3.07 21.39
CA VAL A 107 -12.29 2.92 21.11
C VAL A 107 -13.15 4.03 21.71
N ASN A 108 -12.78 4.56 22.88
CA ASN A 108 -13.56 5.61 23.52
C ASN A 108 -13.31 6.99 22.91
N ARG A 109 -12.09 7.24 22.40
CA ARG A 109 -11.80 8.41 21.55
C ARG A 109 -12.64 8.33 20.28
N MET A 110 -12.59 7.20 19.58
CA MET A 110 -13.40 6.95 18.38
C MET A 110 -14.90 7.11 18.66
N ALA A 111 -15.39 6.59 19.78
CA ALA A 111 -16.79 6.73 20.18
C ALA A 111 -17.18 8.20 20.34
N ARG A 112 -16.33 9.05 20.95
CA ARG A 112 -16.61 10.49 21.08
C ARG A 112 -16.61 11.21 19.74
N GLU A 113 -15.62 10.93 18.89
CA GLU A 113 -15.52 11.52 17.56
C GLU A 113 -16.76 11.22 16.72
N VAL A 114 -17.15 9.94 16.66
CA VAL A 114 -18.34 9.48 15.94
C VAL A 114 -19.62 10.05 16.56
N ALA A 115 -19.76 10.02 17.89
CA ALA A 115 -20.95 10.54 18.56
C ALA A 115 -21.12 12.05 18.35
N ALA A 116 -20.04 12.83 18.45
CA ALA A 116 -20.05 14.26 18.16
C ALA A 116 -20.43 14.54 16.69
N HIS A 117 -19.93 13.74 15.75
CA HIS A 117 -20.28 13.88 14.33
C HIS A 117 -21.74 13.49 14.02
N LEU A 118 -22.32 12.59 14.81
CA LEU A 118 -23.71 12.16 14.69
C LEU A 118 -24.69 12.99 15.54
N ASP A 119 -24.21 13.95 16.33
CA ASP A 119 -24.98 14.75 17.28
C ASP A 119 -25.71 13.91 18.35
N VAL A 120 -25.01 12.91 18.87
CA VAL A 120 -25.49 12.02 19.95
C VAL A 120 -24.44 11.90 21.06
N SER A 121 -24.81 11.29 22.18
CA SER A 121 -23.86 10.97 23.25
C SER A 121 -23.26 9.58 23.08
N ALA A 122 -21.94 9.46 23.29
CA ALA A 122 -21.27 8.17 23.35
C ALA A 122 -21.59 7.45 24.67
N ALA A 123 -21.99 6.18 24.58
CA ALA A 123 -22.31 5.33 25.73
C ALA A 123 -21.03 4.75 26.38
N ILE A 124 -20.12 5.62 26.81
CA ILE A 124 -18.87 5.23 27.47
C ILE A 124 -19.18 4.74 28.89
N THR A 125 -18.75 3.52 29.21
CA THR A 125 -18.98 2.89 30.52
C THR A 125 -17.70 2.72 31.36
N THR A 126 -16.53 2.99 30.78
CA THR A 126 -15.24 2.88 31.47
C THR A 126 -15.14 3.87 32.62
N SER A 127 -15.06 3.36 33.86
CA SER A 127 -15.05 4.17 35.09
C SER A 127 -13.98 5.26 35.11
N GLY A 128 -12.74 4.93 34.73
CA GLY A 128 -11.63 5.90 34.68
C GLY A 128 -11.94 7.06 33.74
N GLU A 129 -12.58 6.77 32.63
CA GLU A 129 -12.84 7.75 31.61
C GLU A 129 -14.03 8.65 31.91
N LEU A 130 -15.06 8.10 32.56
CA LEU A 130 -16.18 8.89 33.08
C LEU A 130 -15.73 9.86 34.18
N ARG A 131 -14.82 9.41 35.06
CA ARG A 131 -14.34 10.22 36.19
C ARG A 131 -13.30 11.26 35.76
N PHE A 132 -12.32 10.84 34.96
CA PHE A 132 -11.16 11.68 34.61
C PHE A 132 -11.30 12.37 33.25
N GLY A 133 -12.32 12.05 32.46
CA GLY A 133 -12.53 12.63 31.13
C GLY A 133 -11.57 12.11 30.04
N THR A 134 -10.59 11.27 30.41
CA THR A 134 -9.60 10.69 29.50
C THR A 134 -9.10 9.34 30.02
N CYS A 135 -8.52 8.53 29.13
CA CYS A 135 -7.85 7.28 29.48
C CYS A 135 -6.36 7.55 29.73
N LEU A 136 -5.92 7.56 31.00
CA LEU A 136 -4.52 7.83 31.34
C LEU A 136 -3.53 6.76 30.82
N LEU A 137 -4.03 5.55 30.55
CA LEU A 137 -3.23 4.44 30.03
C LEU A 137 -3.09 4.48 28.50
N GLU A 138 -3.81 5.38 27.84
CA GLU A 138 -3.71 5.63 26.41
C GLU A 138 -3.41 7.12 26.20
N PRO A 139 -2.17 7.56 26.49
CA PRO A 139 -1.80 8.96 26.28
C PRO A 139 -1.89 9.33 24.79
N PRO A 140 -2.08 10.62 24.45
CA PRO A 140 -2.23 11.07 23.07
C PRO A 140 -0.96 10.86 22.24
N ALA A 141 -1.07 11.00 20.92
CA ALA A 141 0.07 10.92 20.01
C ALA A 141 1.21 11.86 20.46
N GLY A 142 2.45 11.36 20.38
CA GLY A 142 3.62 12.05 20.91
C GLY A 142 3.93 11.74 22.39
N TYR A 143 3.11 10.93 23.06
CA TYR A 143 3.34 10.48 24.43
C TYR A 143 3.19 8.96 24.51
N VAL A 144 4.04 8.30 25.29
CA VAL A 144 4.09 6.84 25.40
C VAL A 144 4.15 6.44 26.87
N LEU A 145 3.25 5.55 27.29
CA LEU A 145 3.25 5.01 28.65
C LEU A 145 4.50 4.14 28.88
N ALA A 146 5.14 4.29 30.03
CA ALA A 146 6.34 3.51 30.37
C ALA A 146 6.04 2.03 30.63
N ASP A 147 5.03 1.77 31.48
CA ASP A 147 4.62 0.44 31.91
C ASP A 147 3.09 0.39 32.09
N LEU A 148 2.45 -0.57 31.42
CA LEU A 148 1.00 -0.72 31.43
C LEU A 148 0.48 -1.37 32.72
N GLU A 149 1.19 -2.36 33.26
CA GLU A 149 0.74 -3.09 34.46
C GLU A 149 0.82 -2.19 35.70
N GLN A 150 1.91 -1.45 35.83
CA GLN A 150 2.03 -0.41 36.83
C GLN A 150 0.93 0.65 36.68
N GLY A 151 0.67 1.08 35.44
CA GLY A 151 -0.39 2.05 35.17
C GLY A 151 -1.78 1.57 35.59
N LYS A 152 -2.11 0.28 35.41
CA LYS A 152 -3.38 -0.30 35.87
C LYS A 152 -3.54 -0.17 37.39
N GLY A 153 -2.47 -0.47 38.15
CA GLY A 153 -2.43 -0.26 39.60
C GLY A 153 -2.66 1.20 39.98
N PHE A 154 -1.88 2.10 39.39
CA PHE A 154 -1.99 3.54 39.61
C PHE A 154 -3.41 4.09 39.36
N VAL A 155 -4.02 3.72 38.23
CA VAL A 155 -5.38 4.16 37.88
C VAL A 155 -6.40 3.56 38.84
N SER A 156 -6.19 2.34 39.35
CA SER A 156 -7.04 1.75 40.38
C SER A 156 -7.02 2.56 41.67
N ASP A 157 -5.84 2.99 42.13
CA ASP A 157 -5.71 3.81 43.34
C ASP A 157 -6.35 5.19 43.19
N LEU A 158 -6.20 5.80 42.01
CA LEU A 158 -6.87 7.05 41.66
C LEU A 158 -8.41 6.88 41.64
N LEU A 159 -8.91 5.76 41.12
CA LEU A 159 -10.33 5.40 41.19
C LEU A 159 -10.78 5.11 42.63
N GLY A 160 -9.87 4.74 43.53
CA GLY A 160 -10.10 4.62 44.97
C GLY A 160 -10.29 5.96 45.69
N GLY A 161 -10.08 7.08 44.99
CA GLY A 161 -10.27 8.43 45.53
C GLY A 161 -8.99 9.11 46.04
N GLN A 162 -7.82 8.51 45.80
CA GLN A 162 -6.55 9.18 46.09
C GLN A 162 -6.37 10.42 45.21
N ALA A 163 -5.70 11.44 45.75
CA ALA A 163 -5.29 12.60 44.97
C ALA A 163 -3.99 12.31 44.20
N VAL A 164 -3.68 13.13 43.19
CA VAL A 164 -2.50 12.98 42.34
C VAL A 164 -1.81 14.31 42.10
N ARG A 165 -0.48 14.32 42.00
CA ARG A 165 0.26 15.48 41.48
C ARG A 165 0.82 15.19 40.10
N ILE A 166 1.00 16.24 39.31
CA ILE A 166 1.55 16.14 37.95
C ILE A 166 2.92 16.82 37.97
N GLU A 167 3.95 16.09 37.53
CA GLU A 167 5.31 16.58 37.41
C GLU A 167 5.75 16.52 35.95
N GLY A 168 6.15 17.66 35.38
CA GLY A 168 6.50 17.79 33.96
C GLY A 168 5.41 18.47 33.13
N ASP A 169 5.64 18.61 31.82
CA ASP A 169 4.76 19.36 30.92
C ASP A 169 3.90 18.41 30.06
N ALA A 170 2.59 18.44 30.29
CA ALA A 170 1.59 17.73 29.51
C ALA A 170 0.28 18.54 29.46
N PRO A 171 0.14 19.49 28.52
CA PRO A 171 -1.02 20.38 28.43
C PRO A 171 -2.36 19.64 28.33
N TRP A 172 -2.37 18.43 27.76
CA TRP A 172 -3.57 17.61 27.64
C TRP A 172 -4.13 17.12 28.97
N LEU A 173 -3.29 16.99 30.01
CA LEU A 173 -3.75 16.62 31.36
C LEU A 173 -4.51 17.75 32.05
N ALA A 174 -4.31 19.01 31.66
CA ALA A 174 -5.06 20.14 32.21
C ALA A 174 -6.57 20.07 31.88
N GLN A 175 -6.92 19.37 30.80
CA GLN A 175 -8.32 19.13 30.41
C GLN A 175 -8.91 17.89 31.10
N ALA A 176 -8.09 17.08 31.77
CA ALA A 176 -8.52 15.91 32.52
C ALA A 176 -9.11 16.32 33.87
N LYS A 177 -10.17 15.62 34.29
CA LYS A 177 -10.85 15.83 35.56
C LYS A 177 -10.16 15.05 36.70
N LEU A 178 -8.86 15.29 36.88
CA LEU A 178 -8.05 14.60 37.87
C LEU A 178 -8.18 15.24 39.26
N PRO A 179 -8.16 14.46 40.36
CA PRO A 179 -8.13 14.99 41.72
C PRO A 179 -6.73 15.52 42.06
N VAL A 180 -6.37 16.69 41.51
CA VAL A 180 -5.00 17.23 41.63
C VAL A 180 -4.74 17.83 43.01
N ASP A 181 -3.67 17.38 43.67
CA ASP A 181 -3.12 17.96 44.90
C ASP A 181 -1.58 17.93 44.85
N ASN A 182 -0.93 19.08 45.01
CA ASN A 182 0.53 19.20 44.95
C ASN A 182 1.27 18.41 46.04
N HIS A 183 0.58 17.98 47.11
CA HIS A 183 1.13 17.17 48.18
C HIS A 183 0.76 15.68 48.09
N ALA A 184 0.03 15.26 47.05
CA ALA A 184 -0.35 13.87 46.85
C ALA A 184 0.85 12.94 46.72
N SER A 185 0.75 11.72 47.27
CA SER A 185 1.77 10.68 47.09
C SER A 185 1.83 10.14 45.66
N LEU A 186 0.68 9.99 45.00
CA LEU A 186 0.60 9.55 43.61
C LEU A 186 1.11 10.65 42.67
N VAL A 187 1.91 10.25 41.68
CA VAL A 187 2.54 11.17 40.72
C VAL A 187 2.30 10.70 39.30
N ILE A 188 1.77 11.58 38.45
CA ILE A 188 1.92 11.43 36.99
C ILE A 188 3.18 12.17 36.60
N HIS A 189 4.21 11.44 36.19
CA HIS A 189 5.50 12.01 35.83
C HIS A 189 5.66 12.01 34.30
N ILE A 190 5.88 13.19 33.73
CA ILE A 190 6.06 13.41 32.29
C ILE A 190 7.52 13.75 32.03
N SER A 191 8.27 12.80 31.47
CA SER A 191 9.71 13.00 31.27
C SER A 191 10.27 12.12 30.17
N PRO A 192 11.18 12.62 29.32
CA PRO A 192 11.89 11.79 28.34
C PRO A 192 12.95 10.89 29.02
N HIS A 193 13.24 11.13 30.31
CA HIS A 193 14.28 10.43 31.04
C HIS A 193 13.81 9.08 31.58
N ARG A 194 14.74 8.12 31.64
CA ARG A 194 14.53 6.85 32.32
C ARG A 194 14.41 7.11 33.82
N ARG A 195 13.44 6.45 34.45
CA ARG A 195 13.27 6.43 35.91
C ARG A 195 13.09 4.99 36.38
N ALA A 196 13.42 4.73 37.65
CA ALA A 196 13.14 3.44 38.26
C ALA A 196 11.63 3.29 38.47
N ALA A 197 11.11 2.08 38.33
CA ALA A 197 9.70 1.82 38.58
C ALA A 197 9.35 2.12 40.04
N ASN A 198 8.28 2.89 40.25
CA ASN A 198 7.72 3.21 41.55
C ASN A 198 6.21 3.00 41.53
N ALA A 199 5.66 2.21 42.48
CA ALA A 199 4.24 1.85 42.50
C ALA A 199 3.30 3.07 42.52
N ASP A 200 3.73 4.18 43.13
CA ASP A 200 2.96 5.42 43.22
C ASP A 200 3.16 6.36 42.02
N GLU A 201 3.84 5.90 40.96
CA GLU A 201 4.20 6.72 39.80
C GLU A 201 3.61 6.16 38.51
N LEU A 202 2.90 7.02 37.77
CA LEU A 202 2.54 6.82 36.38
C LEU A 202 3.52 7.58 35.50
N LEU A 203 4.48 6.86 34.90
CA LEU A 203 5.48 7.46 34.04
C LEU A 203 5.02 7.47 32.58
N ILE A 204 4.98 8.66 31.97
CA ILE A 204 4.65 8.87 30.57
C ILE A 204 5.82 9.60 29.89
N HIS A 205 6.32 9.02 28.81
CA HIS A 205 7.44 9.54 28.04
C HIS A 205 6.94 10.35 26.84
N PRO A 206 7.13 11.69 26.82
CA PRO A 206 6.95 12.47 25.61
C PRO A 206 8.03 12.09 24.58
N GLN A 207 7.66 11.98 23.31
CA GLN A 207 8.54 11.64 22.22
C GLN A 207 9.39 12.85 21.82
N GLN A 208 10.38 13.21 22.64
CA GLN A 208 11.22 14.40 22.49
C GLN A 208 12.61 14.10 21.93
N VAL A 209 12.97 12.82 21.81
CA VAL A 209 14.33 12.40 21.42
C VAL A 209 14.37 12.07 19.94
N ALA A 210 15.20 12.81 19.21
CA ALA A 210 15.61 12.43 17.85
C ALA A 210 17.06 11.94 17.87
N VAL A 211 17.38 10.99 16.98
CA VAL A 211 18.72 10.44 16.85
C VAL A 211 19.29 10.87 15.52
N TRP A 212 20.36 11.64 15.54
CA TRP A 212 21.15 11.92 14.34
C TRP A 212 22.18 10.82 14.14
N VAL A 213 22.11 10.12 13.00
CA VAL A 213 23.04 9.07 12.59
C VAL A 213 24.15 9.68 11.75
N GLU A 214 25.36 9.72 12.31
CA GLU A 214 26.57 10.22 11.64
C GLU A 214 27.12 9.20 10.64
N SER A 215 27.15 7.95 11.07
CA SER A 215 27.66 6.81 10.33
C SER A 215 26.84 5.59 10.69
N VAL A 216 26.70 4.68 9.73
CA VAL A 216 25.96 3.43 9.94
C VAL A 216 26.96 2.31 10.19
N SER A 217 26.76 1.58 11.28
CA SER A 217 27.47 0.36 11.63
C SER A 217 26.50 -0.83 11.68
N ALA A 218 27.02 -2.05 11.58
CA ALA A 218 26.24 -3.27 11.74
C ALA A 218 25.55 -3.38 13.11
N ASP A 219 26.05 -2.66 14.12
CA ASP A 219 25.58 -2.69 15.51
C ASP A 219 24.75 -1.45 15.90
N LEU A 220 24.26 -0.67 14.92
CA LEU A 220 23.53 0.60 15.13
C LEU A 220 22.45 0.52 16.22
N LEU A 221 21.68 -0.57 16.27
CA LEU A 221 20.63 -0.74 17.27
C LEU A 221 21.20 -0.87 18.70
N SER A 222 22.27 -1.65 18.86
CA SER A 222 22.96 -1.84 20.13
C SER A 222 23.64 -0.55 20.58
N GLU A 223 24.25 0.19 19.65
CA GLU A 223 24.84 1.50 19.89
C GLU A 223 23.78 2.51 20.36
N LEU A 224 22.62 2.56 19.69
CA LEU A 224 21.51 3.41 20.09
C LEU A 224 21.01 3.07 21.50
N GLN A 225 20.79 1.79 21.80
CA GLN A 225 20.36 1.36 23.13
C GLN A 225 21.40 1.68 24.22
N HIS A 226 22.69 1.61 23.90
CA HIS A 226 23.74 2.03 24.81
C HIS A 226 23.73 3.56 25.02
N ALA A 227 23.65 4.33 23.94
CA ALA A 227 23.62 5.79 23.96
C ALA A 227 22.45 6.34 24.80
N LEU A 228 21.26 5.77 24.64
CA LEU A 228 20.08 6.14 25.43
C LEU A 228 20.28 5.84 26.91
N ARG A 229 20.81 4.66 27.24
CA ARG A 229 21.07 4.26 28.63
C ARG A 229 22.12 5.15 29.29
N SER A 230 23.23 5.44 28.62
CA SER A 230 24.30 6.28 29.17
C SER A 230 23.89 7.75 29.31
N SER A 231 22.93 8.20 28.50
CA SER A 231 22.35 9.56 28.57
C SER A 231 21.12 9.64 29.49
N GLY A 232 20.71 8.54 30.12
CA GLY A 232 19.55 8.50 31.01
C GLY A 232 18.21 8.77 30.31
N LEU A 233 18.10 8.48 29.01
CA LEU A 233 16.88 8.65 28.21
C LEU A 233 16.11 7.33 28.07
N ALA A 234 14.79 7.42 28.02
CA ALA A 234 13.91 6.27 27.82
C ALA A 234 13.77 5.93 26.33
N ALA A 235 13.74 4.66 25.96
CA ALA A 235 13.55 4.25 24.56
C ALA A 235 12.18 4.71 24.01
N GLN A 236 11.16 4.76 24.87
CA GLN A 236 9.81 5.24 24.57
C GLN A 236 9.77 6.74 24.21
N SER A 237 10.80 7.51 24.58
CA SER A 237 10.91 8.94 24.24
C SER A 237 11.46 9.19 22.83
N LEU A 238 11.87 8.13 22.10
CA LEU A 238 12.31 8.25 20.72
C LEU A 238 11.14 8.65 19.80
N ALA A 239 11.38 9.69 19.01
CA ALA A 239 10.43 10.20 18.02
C ALA A 239 10.79 9.77 16.59
N CYS A 240 12.08 9.85 16.22
CA CYS A 240 12.55 9.53 14.87
C CYS A 240 14.07 9.31 14.80
N LEU A 241 14.49 8.67 13.70
CA LEU A 241 15.88 8.66 13.25
C LEU A 241 16.06 9.74 12.17
N LEU A 242 17.17 10.46 12.26
CA LEU A 242 17.60 11.52 11.35
C LEU A 242 18.95 11.15 10.75
N ALA A 243 19.15 11.43 9.48
CA ALA A 243 20.44 11.22 8.82
C ALA A 243 20.66 12.24 7.70
N ALA A 244 21.90 12.36 7.24
CA ALA A 244 22.20 13.13 6.04
C ALA A 244 21.67 12.41 4.78
N PRO A 245 21.29 13.13 3.71
CA PRO A 245 20.75 12.56 2.48
C PRO A 245 21.64 11.49 1.85
N GLU A 246 22.95 11.54 2.04
CA GLU A 246 23.91 10.57 1.50
C GLU A 246 23.66 9.16 2.03
N LEU A 247 23.07 9.04 3.24
CA LEU A 247 22.69 7.77 3.85
C LEU A 247 21.29 7.30 3.44
N MET A 248 20.61 8.03 2.54
CA MET A 248 19.22 7.73 2.16
C MET A 248 19.05 6.35 1.52
N ALA A 249 20.06 5.87 0.79
CA ALA A 249 20.04 4.53 0.20
C ALA A 249 20.52 3.41 1.14
N ASN A 250 20.98 3.72 2.36
CA ASN A 250 21.58 2.74 3.27
C ASN A 250 20.53 1.76 3.84
N THR A 251 20.65 0.48 3.49
CA THR A 251 19.69 -0.57 3.86
C THR A 251 19.67 -0.90 5.34
N GLU A 252 20.81 -0.84 6.03
CA GLU A 252 20.92 -1.11 7.47
C GLU A 252 20.19 -0.04 8.29
N LEU A 253 20.30 1.23 7.89
CA LEU A 253 19.57 2.33 8.50
C LEU A 253 18.04 2.19 8.35
N HIS A 254 17.57 1.79 7.16
CA HIS A 254 16.14 1.48 6.93
C HIS A 254 15.68 0.28 7.77
N ALA A 255 16.50 -0.77 7.87
CA ALA A 255 16.20 -1.94 8.69
C ALA A 255 16.09 -1.58 10.19
N ALA A 256 17.01 -0.77 10.69
CA ALA A 256 16.97 -0.28 12.07
C ALA A 256 15.72 0.56 12.34
N ALA A 257 15.37 1.48 11.44
CA ALA A 257 14.15 2.29 11.55
C ALA A 257 12.88 1.40 11.58
N ALA A 258 12.80 0.40 10.70
CA ALA A 258 11.68 -0.53 10.63
C ALA A 258 11.55 -1.38 11.90
N GLN A 259 12.67 -1.90 12.44
CA GLN A 259 12.69 -2.70 13.66
C GLN A 259 12.25 -1.89 14.89
N LEU A 260 12.68 -0.62 14.96
CA LEU A 260 12.27 0.32 16.01
C LEU A 260 10.87 0.89 15.81
N LYS A 261 10.26 0.68 14.62
CA LYS A 261 9.00 1.30 14.20
C LYS A 261 9.03 2.82 14.29
N LEU A 262 10.18 3.42 13.97
CA LEU A 262 10.38 4.86 14.00
C LEU A 262 10.39 5.44 12.58
N PRO A 263 9.86 6.66 12.38
CA PRO A 263 10.10 7.42 11.17
C PRO A 263 11.60 7.64 10.96
N LEU A 264 12.05 7.46 9.72
CA LEU A 264 13.38 7.83 9.25
C LEU A 264 13.26 9.05 8.33
N ARG A 265 14.00 10.11 8.66
CA ARG A 265 13.97 11.39 7.94
C ARG A 265 15.37 11.82 7.56
N PHE A 266 15.49 12.54 6.46
CA PHE A 266 16.74 13.04 5.92
C PHE A 266 16.73 14.56 5.91
N ILE A 267 17.79 15.16 6.44
CA ILE A 267 17.91 16.60 6.61
C ILE A 267 19.21 17.07 5.95
N ASP A 268 19.07 17.96 4.97
CA ASP A 268 20.20 18.61 4.31
C ASP A 268 20.81 19.72 5.19
N ASP A 269 19.97 20.47 5.90
CA ASP A 269 20.37 21.61 6.74
C ASP A 269 20.32 21.25 8.24
N VAL A 270 21.50 20.99 8.80
CA VAL A 270 21.66 20.61 10.22
C VAL A 270 21.19 21.68 11.21
N SER A 271 20.93 22.92 10.79
CA SER A 271 20.35 23.94 11.67
C SER A 271 18.90 23.64 12.07
N GLN A 272 18.22 22.75 11.33
CA GLN A 272 16.87 22.27 11.64
C GLN A 272 16.85 21.19 12.74
N LEU A 273 18.02 20.71 13.17
CA LEU A 273 18.12 19.68 14.19
C LEU A 273 17.68 20.20 15.56
N PRO A 274 16.95 19.41 16.35
CA PRO A 274 16.73 19.73 17.75
C PRO A 274 18.06 19.90 18.51
N PRO A 275 18.07 20.61 19.65
CA PRO A 275 19.29 20.85 20.43
C PRO A 275 20.04 19.56 20.77
N LEU A 276 21.37 19.62 20.66
CA LEU A 276 22.25 18.52 21.05
C LEU A 276 22.13 18.23 22.55
N HIS A 277 21.82 16.98 22.90
CA HIS A 277 21.80 16.52 24.28
C HIS A 277 23.08 15.77 24.65
N SER A 278 23.47 14.79 23.82
CA SER A 278 24.72 14.03 24.02
C SER A 278 25.30 13.54 22.70
N GLN A 279 26.62 13.38 22.68
CA GLN A 279 27.36 12.91 21.52
C GLN A 279 28.02 11.57 21.81
N HIS A 280 27.91 10.65 20.86
CA HIS A 280 28.50 9.31 20.87
C HIS A 280 29.33 9.12 19.59
N ALA A 281 29.98 7.98 19.44
CA ALA A 281 30.91 7.74 18.32
C ALA A 281 30.26 7.92 16.93
N ASN A 282 29.08 7.31 16.71
CA ASN A 282 28.38 7.28 15.42
C ASN A 282 27.00 7.98 15.47
N LEU A 283 26.61 8.51 16.62
CA LEU A 283 25.26 9.00 16.89
C LEU A 283 25.29 10.28 17.73
N ARG A 284 24.35 11.17 17.49
CA ARG A 284 24.02 12.27 18.41
C ARG A 284 22.59 12.11 18.89
N LEU A 285 22.38 12.22 20.20
CA LEU A 285 21.05 12.30 20.77
C LEU A 285 20.65 13.77 20.85
N LEU A 286 19.50 14.09 20.30
CA LEU A 286 18.94 15.42 20.23
C LEU A 286 17.67 15.46 21.08
N LEU A 287 17.50 16.50 21.88
CA LEU A 287 16.37 16.61 22.80
C LEU A 287 15.61 17.91 22.56
N ALA A 288 14.36 17.78 22.09
CA ALA A 288 13.46 18.92 21.91
C ALA A 288 12.76 19.32 23.23
N ALA A 289 12.32 20.58 23.31
CA ALA A 289 11.56 21.07 24.46
C ALA A 289 10.11 20.51 24.52
N ALA A 290 9.58 20.04 23.40
CA ALA A 290 8.23 19.46 23.26
C ALA A 290 8.30 18.20 22.38
N ALA A 291 7.24 17.39 22.41
CA ALA A 291 7.15 16.19 21.58
C ALA A 291 7.37 16.53 20.10
N ILE A 292 8.21 15.74 19.43
CA ILE A 292 8.63 15.95 18.05
C ILE A 292 7.56 15.37 17.11
N ASP A 293 7.02 16.22 16.23
CA ASP A 293 6.34 15.76 15.02
C ASP A 293 7.38 15.49 13.93
N ALA A 294 7.75 14.23 13.75
CA ALA A 294 8.74 13.81 12.77
C ALA A 294 8.35 14.17 11.32
N SER A 295 7.07 14.44 11.03
CA SER A 295 6.63 14.86 9.69
C SER A 295 7.12 16.26 9.31
N GLN A 296 7.42 17.10 10.31
CA GLN A 296 7.93 18.47 10.15
C GLN A 296 9.45 18.54 10.03
N LEU A 297 10.16 17.43 10.24
CA LEU A 297 11.62 17.37 10.17
C LEU A 297 12.09 16.75 8.85
N GLY A 298 12.89 17.50 8.08
CA GLY A 298 13.47 17.03 6.82
C GLY A 298 12.46 16.41 5.87
N ARG A 299 12.90 15.44 5.08
CA ARG A 299 12.07 14.68 4.13
C ARG A 299 12.22 13.17 4.31
N PRO A 300 11.18 12.37 4.00
CA PRO A 300 11.36 10.93 3.90
C PRO A 300 12.10 10.58 2.60
N ARG A 301 12.62 9.35 2.50
CA ARG A 301 13.06 8.82 1.20
C ARG A 301 11.86 8.66 0.29
N GLY A 302 11.91 9.23 -0.91
CA GLY A 302 10.85 9.03 -1.90
C GLY A 302 11.00 7.71 -2.65
N ARG A 303 9.88 7.28 -3.23
CA ARG A 303 9.75 5.98 -3.89
C ARG A 303 9.16 6.17 -5.27
N LEU A 304 9.74 5.51 -6.26
CA LEU A 304 9.20 5.38 -7.60
C LEU A 304 8.88 3.90 -7.86
N THR A 305 7.61 3.56 -8.00
CA THR A 305 7.18 2.19 -8.32
C THR A 305 6.61 2.14 -9.74
N VAL A 306 7.23 1.33 -10.61
CA VAL A 306 6.69 1.03 -11.94
C VAL A 306 5.83 -0.22 -11.83
N ILE A 307 4.55 -0.12 -12.18
CA ILE A 307 3.59 -1.22 -12.01
C ILE A 307 2.97 -1.68 -13.32
N GLY A 308 2.61 -2.95 -13.37
CA GLY A 308 1.74 -3.52 -14.38
C GLY A 308 0.31 -3.68 -13.87
N LEU A 309 -0.66 -3.10 -14.57
CA LEU A 309 -2.09 -3.29 -14.25
C LEU A 309 -2.64 -4.65 -14.70
N GLY A 310 -1.86 -5.45 -15.43
CA GLY A 310 -2.38 -6.60 -16.14
C GLY A 310 -3.17 -6.21 -17.40
N PRO A 311 -3.96 -7.15 -17.99
CA PRO A 311 -4.62 -6.96 -19.28
C PRO A 311 -5.76 -5.92 -19.23
N GLY A 312 -6.43 -5.77 -18.09
CA GLY A 312 -7.33 -4.65 -17.81
C GLY A 312 -8.33 -4.88 -16.69
N ALA A 313 -8.77 -6.12 -16.46
CA ALA A 313 -9.69 -6.43 -15.38
C ALA A 313 -8.94 -6.41 -14.04
N ALA A 314 -9.56 -5.82 -13.02
CA ALA A 314 -8.95 -5.62 -11.71
C ALA A 314 -8.50 -6.94 -11.04
N GLU A 315 -9.18 -8.05 -11.31
CA GLU A 315 -8.85 -9.38 -10.81
C GLU A 315 -7.48 -9.92 -11.27
N PHE A 316 -6.93 -9.39 -12.36
CA PHE A 316 -5.60 -9.75 -12.85
C PHE A 316 -4.49 -8.83 -12.30
N MET A 317 -4.85 -7.81 -11.53
CA MET A 317 -3.87 -6.94 -10.87
C MET A 317 -3.26 -7.67 -9.68
N VAL A 318 -1.93 -7.72 -9.62
CA VAL A 318 -1.25 -8.36 -8.48
C VAL A 318 -1.40 -7.51 -7.21
N PRO A 319 -1.49 -8.12 -6.01
CA PRO A 319 -1.68 -7.37 -4.76
C PRO A 319 -0.63 -6.28 -4.51
N ALA A 320 0.63 -6.54 -4.88
CA ALA A 320 1.71 -5.56 -4.73
C ALA A 320 1.47 -4.28 -5.57
N ALA A 321 0.94 -4.40 -6.79
CA ALA A 321 0.62 -3.26 -7.64
C ALA A 321 -0.55 -2.44 -7.07
N ARG A 322 -1.58 -3.12 -6.54
CA ARG A 322 -2.69 -2.48 -5.82
C ARG A 322 -2.21 -1.71 -4.59
N GLN A 323 -1.36 -2.33 -3.77
CA GLN A 323 -0.78 -1.66 -2.60
C GLN A 323 0.03 -0.42 -3.00
N ALA A 324 0.84 -0.49 -4.07
CA ALA A 324 1.56 0.68 -4.56
C ALA A 324 0.63 1.82 -4.97
N LEU A 325 -0.48 1.51 -5.66
CA LEU A 325 -1.53 2.49 -5.98
C LEU A 325 -2.18 3.06 -4.72
N ASP A 326 -2.42 2.23 -3.70
CA ASP A 326 -3.00 2.65 -2.41
C ASP A 326 -2.06 3.49 -1.55
N GLU A 327 -0.75 3.45 -1.81
CA GLU A 327 0.24 4.28 -1.10
C GLU A 327 0.63 5.54 -1.91
N ALA A 328 0.40 5.54 -3.22
CA ALA A 328 0.85 6.58 -4.14
C ALA A 328 0.24 7.94 -3.82
N GLN A 329 1.05 8.98 -3.94
CA GLN A 329 0.62 10.39 -3.96
C GLN A 329 0.48 10.89 -5.39
N ASP A 330 1.30 10.39 -6.31
CA ASP A 330 1.32 10.77 -7.72
C ASP A 330 1.25 9.54 -8.62
N LEU A 331 0.42 9.62 -9.65
CA LEU A 331 0.30 8.61 -10.68
C LEU A 331 0.67 9.21 -12.03
N LEU A 332 1.66 8.62 -12.70
CA LEU A 332 2.08 8.99 -14.04
C LEU A 332 1.79 7.85 -15.00
N GLY A 333 1.36 8.18 -16.21
CA GLY A 333 1.03 7.17 -17.20
C GLY A 333 0.28 7.74 -18.39
N TYR A 334 0.04 6.86 -19.36
CA TYR A 334 -0.91 7.14 -20.41
C TYR A 334 -2.32 7.25 -19.80
N GLU A 335 -3.08 8.27 -20.20
CA GLU A 335 -4.39 8.60 -19.62
C GLU A 335 -5.33 7.39 -19.51
N THR A 336 -5.37 6.54 -20.55
CA THR A 336 -6.19 5.32 -20.55
C THR A 336 -5.81 4.38 -19.41
N TYR A 337 -4.52 4.22 -19.12
CA TYR A 337 -4.05 3.32 -18.06
C TYR A 337 -4.32 3.91 -16.69
N ILE A 338 -4.18 5.23 -16.51
CA ILE A 338 -4.54 5.88 -15.25
C ILE A 338 -6.04 5.71 -14.98
N ASN A 339 -6.90 5.85 -15.99
CA ASN A 339 -8.33 5.60 -15.85
C ASN A 339 -8.66 4.15 -15.45
N MET A 340 -7.81 3.20 -15.83
CA MET A 340 -7.97 1.77 -15.49
C MET A 340 -7.39 1.41 -14.11
N ALA A 341 -6.53 2.24 -13.51
CA ALA A 341 -5.87 1.95 -12.24
C ALA A 341 -6.79 2.09 -11.01
N GLY A 342 -8.02 2.58 -11.21
CA GLY A 342 -8.95 2.86 -10.13
C GLY A 342 -9.41 1.63 -9.32
N PRO A 343 -10.04 1.84 -8.15
CA PRO A 343 -10.34 3.15 -7.55
C PRO A 343 -9.09 3.88 -7.03
N LEU A 344 -9.12 5.21 -7.09
CA LEU A 344 -8.07 6.11 -6.61
C LEU A 344 -8.63 6.97 -5.47
N ARG A 345 -7.78 7.34 -4.51
CA ARG A 345 -8.15 8.24 -3.42
C ARG A 345 -8.21 9.70 -3.92
N PRO A 346 -9.09 10.54 -3.37
CA PRO A 346 -9.32 11.91 -3.87
C PRO A 346 -8.07 12.80 -3.89
N GLU A 347 -7.12 12.57 -2.98
CA GLU A 347 -5.89 13.37 -2.85
C GLU A 347 -4.78 12.94 -3.81
N GLN A 348 -4.96 11.85 -4.56
CA GLN A 348 -3.94 11.37 -5.48
C GLN A 348 -3.87 12.24 -6.74
N VAL A 349 -2.69 12.71 -7.08
CA VAL A 349 -2.45 13.58 -8.24
C VAL A 349 -2.23 12.73 -9.48
N ARG A 350 -2.96 13.04 -10.56
CA ARG A 350 -2.91 12.31 -11.83
C ARG A 350 -2.16 13.12 -12.88
N HIS A 351 -1.01 12.62 -13.30
CA HIS A 351 -0.18 13.20 -14.35
C HIS A 351 -0.39 12.42 -15.65
N CYS A 352 -1.47 12.78 -16.37
CA CYS A 352 -1.85 12.13 -17.61
C CYS A 352 -0.99 12.67 -18.77
N THR A 353 -0.35 11.78 -19.51
CA THR A 353 0.47 12.10 -20.69
C THR A 353 0.00 11.31 -21.90
N ASP A 354 0.45 11.69 -23.09
CA ASP A 354 0.27 10.88 -24.30
C ASP A 354 1.22 9.65 -24.30
N ASN A 355 1.12 8.78 -25.29
CA ASN A 355 1.95 7.57 -25.36
C ASN A 355 3.27 7.75 -26.13
N ARG A 356 3.74 8.98 -26.36
CA ARG A 356 4.98 9.29 -27.12
C ARG A 356 6.08 9.89 -26.25
N GLU A 357 5.78 10.20 -25.00
CA GLU A 357 6.69 10.92 -24.09
C GLU A 357 7.23 10.03 -22.95
N GLU A 358 7.54 8.76 -23.23
CA GLU A 358 7.97 7.78 -22.21
C GLU A 358 9.19 8.27 -21.40
N MET A 359 10.20 8.81 -22.08
CA MET A 359 11.41 9.32 -21.41
C MET A 359 11.13 10.54 -20.54
N GLN A 360 10.28 11.47 -20.99
CA GLN A 360 9.91 12.65 -20.20
C GLN A 360 9.08 12.25 -18.98
N ARG A 361 8.16 11.28 -19.14
CA ARG A 361 7.39 10.71 -18.04
C ARG A 361 8.29 10.07 -16.98
N ALA A 362 9.30 9.32 -17.40
CA ALA A 362 10.27 8.72 -16.49
C ALA A 362 11.04 9.78 -15.68
N ARG A 363 11.54 10.83 -16.35
CA ARG A 363 12.25 11.95 -15.71
C ARG A 363 11.36 12.70 -14.71
N HIS A 364 10.14 13.04 -15.09
CA HIS A 364 9.17 13.68 -14.19
C HIS A 364 8.84 12.81 -12.97
N ALA A 365 8.78 11.48 -13.15
CA ALA A 365 8.56 10.57 -12.03
C ALA A 365 9.72 10.60 -11.01
N PHE A 366 10.97 10.70 -11.48
CA PHE A 366 12.13 10.87 -10.60
C PHE A 366 12.17 12.24 -9.92
N GLU A 367 11.83 13.33 -10.61
CA GLU A 367 11.75 14.67 -10.01
C GLU A 367 10.79 14.69 -8.81
N LEU A 368 9.61 14.09 -8.97
CA LEU A 368 8.62 13.95 -7.90
C LEU A 368 9.15 13.03 -6.79
N ALA A 369 9.72 11.87 -7.13
CA ALA A 369 10.20 10.92 -6.12
C ALA A 369 11.40 11.47 -5.34
N ALA A 370 12.31 12.21 -5.96
CA ALA A 370 13.44 12.86 -5.30
C ALA A 370 12.99 13.85 -4.20
N SER A 371 11.81 14.45 -4.34
CA SER A 371 11.23 15.32 -3.30
C SER A 371 10.69 14.57 -2.07
N GLY A 372 10.84 13.24 -2.01
CA GLY A 372 10.35 12.41 -0.90
C GLY A 372 8.96 11.81 -1.13
N ARG A 373 8.39 12.00 -2.32
CA ARG A 373 7.01 11.55 -2.64
C ARG A 373 6.96 10.07 -3.03
N ARG A 374 5.78 9.46 -2.86
CA ARG A 374 5.48 8.11 -3.35
C ARG A 374 4.82 8.21 -4.71
N VAL A 375 5.55 7.79 -5.74
CA VAL A 375 5.21 7.98 -7.14
C VAL A 375 4.98 6.62 -7.79
N VAL A 376 3.90 6.48 -8.56
CA VAL A 376 3.61 5.28 -9.34
C VAL A 376 3.60 5.62 -10.83
N VAL A 377 4.36 4.85 -11.61
CA VAL A 377 4.30 4.86 -13.09
C VAL A 377 3.52 3.64 -13.55
N VAL A 378 2.41 3.89 -14.25
CA VAL A 378 1.44 2.87 -14.62
C VAL A 378 1.69 2.36 -16.04
N SER A 379 1.77 1.04 -16.19
CA SER A 379 1.79 0.33 -17.48
C SER A 379 0.64 -0.68 -17.59
N SER A 380 0.13 -0.92 -18.81
CA SER A 380 -0.73 -2.08 -19.07
C SER A 380 0.09 -3.36 -19.16
N GLY A 381 -0.49 -4.50 -18.81
CA GLY A 381 0.21 -5.78 -18.85
C GLY A 381 1.31 -5.82 -17.80
N ASP A 382 2.52 -6.13 -18.23
CA ASP A 382 3.73 -6.13 -17.41
C ASP A 382 4.62 -4.92 -17.77
N PRO A 383 5.18 -4.18 -16.80
CA PRO A 383 5.96 -2.98 -17.09
C PRO A 383 7.31 -3.28 -17.75
N GLY A 384 7.81 -4.52 -17.66
CA GLY A 384 9.02 -4.99 -18.34
C GLY A 384 8.78 -5.48 -19.78
N VAL A 385 7.53 -5.62 -20.22
CA VAL A 385 7.20 -6.09 -21.57
C VAL A 385 6.75 -4.92 -22.45
N PHE A 386 7.69 -4.35 -23.20
CA PHE A 386 7.46 -3.23 -24.13
C PHE A 386 6.73 -2.02 -23.49
N ALA A 387 7.14 -1.67 -22.27
CA ALA A 387 6.50 -0.66 -21.44
C ALA A 387 7.53 0.14 -20.62
N MET A 388 7.07 0.82 -19.55
CA MET A 388 7.82 1.90 -18.88
C MET A 388 9.06 1.48 -18.11
N ALA A 389 9.24 0.21 -17.72
CA ALA A 389 10.38 -0.16 -16.86
C ALA A 389 11.73 0.12 -17.53
N ALA A 390 11.84 -0.14 -18.84
CA ALA A 390 13.05 0.15 -19.61
C ALA A 390 13.34 1.66 -19.65
N ALA A 391 12.34 2.49 -20.01
CA ALA A 391 12.48 3.94 -20.07
C ALA A 391 12.84 4.55 -18.70
N VAL A 392 12.29 4.01 -17.60
CA VAL A 392 12.63 4.44 -16.23
C VAL A 392 14.08 4.10 -15.88
N LEU A 393 14.55 2.89 -16.19
CA LEU A 393 15.94 2.50 -15.94
C LEU A 393 16.93 3.27 -16.81
N GLU A 394 16.59 3.52 -18.08
CA GLU A 394 17.38 4.37 -18.98
C GLU A 394 17.47 5.79 -18.44
N ALA A 395 16.36 6.40 -18.02
CA ALA A 395 16.36 7.73 -17.42
C ALA A 395 17.26 7.82 -16.17
N LEU A 396 17.26 6.79 -15.32
CA LEU A 396 18.13 6.73 -14.15
C LEU A 396 19.59 6.53 -14.53
N HIS A 397 19.88 5.67 -15.50
CA HIS A 397 21.23 5.36 -15.95
C HIS A 397 21.91 6.57 -16.63
N GLU A 398 21.15 7.32 -17.43
CA GLU A 398 21.62 8.54 -18.09
C GLU A 398 21.80 9.74 -17.14
N SER A 399 21.15 9.70 -15.98
CA SER A 399 21.16 10.80 -15.03
C SER A 399 22.41 10.84 -14.16
N THR A 400 22.99 12.04 -14.03
CA THR A 400 24.06 12.35 -13.06
C THR A 400 23.53 12.94 -11.75
N ASP A 401 22.20 13.06 -11.61
CA ASP A 401 21.58 13.59 -10.40
C ASP A 401 21.67 12.57 -9.25
N ALA A 402 22.43 12.93 -8.23
CA ALA A 402 22.63 12.10 -7.05
C ALA A 402 21.33 11.86 -6.26
N GLU A 403 20.35 12.77 -6.33
CA GLU A 403 19.04 12.61 -5.69
C GLU A 403 18.25 11.47 -6.33
N TRP A 404 18.35 11.31 -7.66
CA TRP A 404 17.64 10.24 -8.37
C TRP A 404 18.20 8.88 -8.00
N GLN A 405 19.53 8.79 -7.84
CA GLN A 405 20.22 7.57 -7.39
C GLN A 405 19.83 7.19 -5.95
N ARG A 406 19.27 8.12 -5.17
CA ARG A 406 18.77 7.88 -3.80
C ARG A 406 17.31 7.46 -3.75
N VAL A 407 16.53 7.59 -4.83
CA VAL A 407 15.13 7.15 -4.85
C VAL A 407 15.02 5.64 -4.61
N ASP A 408 14.00 5.21 -3.87
CA ASP A 408 13.62 3.80 -3.77
C ASP A 408 12.88 3.39 -5.07
N LEU A 409 13.61 2.84 -6.04
CA LEU A 409 13.05 2.38 -7.31
C LEU A 409 12.60 0.92 -7.20
N GLN A 410 11.34 0.67 -7.55
CA GLN A 410 10.73 -0.67 -7.53
C GLN A 410 10.01 -0.95 -8.85
N VAL A 411 10.04 -2.20 -9.30
CA VAL A 411 9.28 -2.66 -10.48
C VAL A 411 8.44 -3.85 -10.07
N PHE A 412 7.11 -3.70 -10.14
CA PHE A 412 6.16 -4.76 -9.80
C PHE A 412 5.58 -5.38 -11.07
N PRO A 413 5.58 -6.72 -11.16
CA PRO A 413 5.15 -7.42 -12.36
C PRO A 413 3.64 -7.26 -12.58
N GLY A 414 3.19 -7.57 -13.79
CA GLY A 414 1.78 -7.67 -14.12
C GLY A 414 1.50 -8.78 -15.12
N VAL A 415 0.24 -9.20 -15.23
CA VAL A 415 -0.14 -10.24 -16.20
C VAL A 415 -0.05 -9.68 -17.62
N SER A 416 0.98 -10.09 -18.36
CA SER A 416 1.22 -9.68 -19.74
C SER A 416 0.06 -10.10 -20.69
N ALA A 417 -0.23 -9.29 -21.71
CA ALA A 417 -1.34 -9.55 -22.64
C ALA A 417 -1.21 -10.91 -23.36
N ALA A 418 0.04 -11.35 -23.62
CA ALA A 418 0.37 -12.66 -24.17
C ALA A 418 -0.16 -13.80 -23.31
N LEU A 419 0.14 -13.76 -22.01
CA LEU A 419 -0.27 -14.81 -21.08
C LEU A 419 -1.78 -14.76 -20.84
N ALA A 420 -2.37 -13.56 -20.73
CA ALA A 420 -3.81 -13.40 -20.60
C ALA A 420 -4.57 -13.96 -21.83
N THR A 421 -4.10 -13.65 -23.05
CA THR A 421 -4.70 -14.16 -24.29
C THR A 421 -4.54 -15.68 -24.39
N ALA A 422 -3.35 -16.19 -24.05
CA ALA A 422 -3.09 -17.63 -24.06
C ALA A 422 -4.03 -18.37 -23.10
N ALA A 423 -4.18 -17.89 -21.86
CA ALA A 423 -5.06 -18.49 -20.87
C ALA A 423 -6.53 -18.54 -21.32
N LYS A 424 -7.00 -17.51 -22.05
CA LYS A 424 -8.36 -17.51 -22.63
C LYS A 424 -8.51 -18.53 -23.76
N ALA A 425 -7.46 -18.76 -24.55
CA ALA A 425 -7.46 -19.71 -25.66
C ALA A 425 -7.20 -21.16 -25.26
N GLY A 426 -6.50 -21.39 -24.15
CA GLY A 426 -6.05 -22.70 -23.68
C GLY A 426 -4.58 -22.61 -23.24
N ALA A 427 -3.68 -23.22 -23.99
CA ALA A 427 -2.24 -23.18 -23.75
C ALA A 427 -1.42 -23.06 -25.05
N PRO A 428 -1.69 -22.08 -25.94
CA PRO A 428 -0.94 -21.92 -27.18
C PRO A 428 0.55 -21.63 -26.93
N LEU A 429 0.90 -21.04 -25.78
CA LEU A 429 2.27 -20.78 -25.32
C LEU A 429 2.83 -21.92 -24.43
N GLY A 430 2.31 -23.14 -24.57
CA GLY A 430 2.68 -24.30 -23.74
C GLY A 430 4.06 -24.92 -24.02
N HIS A 431 4.75 -24.44 -25.07
CA HIS A 431 6.13 -24.78 -25.41
C HIS A 431 6.92 -23.48 -25.66
N ASP A 432 8.06 -23.57 -26.34
CA ASP A 432 9.01 -22.46 -26.46
C ASP A 432 8.38 -21.36 -27.31
N PHE A 433 8.40 -20.15 -26.78
CA PHE A 433 7.76 -19.01 -27.42
C PHE A 433 8.61 -17.75 -27.31
N CYS A 434 8.30 -16.77 -28.15
CA CYS A 434 8.90 -15.45 -28.08
C CYS A 434 7.85 -14.34 -28.15
N LEU A 435 8.20 -13.18 -27.57
CA LEU A 435 7.40 -11.96 -27.67
C LEU A 435 8.10 -10.99 -28.61
N ILE A 436 7.40 -10.50 -29.62
CA ILE A 436 7.96 -9.57 -30.61
C ILE A 436 7.04 -8.36 -30.76
N SER A 437 7.52 -7.18 -30.41
CA SER A 437 6.84 -5.93 -30.77
C SER A 437 7.15 -5.57 -32.22
N LEU A 438 6.11 -5.36 -33.05
CA LEU A 438 6.23 -4.96 -34.45
C LEU A 438 6.39 -3.44 -34.64
N SER A 439 6.47 -2.67 -33.55
CA SER A 439 6.76 -1.23 -33.63
C SER A 439 8.25 -0.99 -33.90
N ASP A 440 8.57 -0.22 -34.94
CA ASP A 440 9.91 0.17 -35.38
C ASP A 440 10.31 1.61 -34.98
N ASN A 441 9.54 2.27 -34.10
CA ASN A 441 9.83 3.64 -33.66
C ASN A 441 11.27 3.85 -33.17
N LEU A 442 11.78 2.90 -32.39
CA LEU A 442 13.09 2.96 -31.74
C LEU A 442 14.01 1.82 -32.18
N LYS A 443 13.60 1.03 -33.18
CA LYS A 443 14.41 -0.08 -33.71
C LYS A 443 14.20 -0.21 -35.22
N PRO A 444 15.28 -0.32 -36.01
CA PRO A 444 15.15 -0.53 -37.44
C PRO A 444 14.31 -1.77 -37.76
N TRP A 445 13.42 -1.67 -38.76
CA TRP A 445 12.57 -2.79 -39.20
C TRP A 445 13.39 -4.04 -39.55
N THR A 446 14.57 -3.88 -40.15
CA THR A 446 15.49 -4.97 -40.49
C THR A 446 15.87 -5.86 -39.29
N ILE A 447 15.91 -5.30 -38.08
CA ILE A 447 16.12 -6.08 -36.85
C ILE A 447 14.88 -6.91 -36.51
N ILE A 448 13.68 -6.38 -36.74
CA ILE A 448 12.41 -7.09 -36.54
C ILE A 448 12.30 -8.24 -37.56
N GLU A 449 12.60 -7.99 -38.84
CA GLU A 449 12.60 -9.02 -39.88
C GLU A 449 13.51 -10.20 -39.53
N LYS A 450 14.74 -9.89 -39.10
CA LYS A 450 15.71 -10.91 -38.66
C LYS A 450 15.16 -11.73 -37.49
N ARG A 451 14.52 -11.09 -36.50
CA ARG A 451 13.93 -11.79 -35.35
C ARG A 451 12.77 -12.69 -35.76
N LEU A 452 11.89 -12.22 -36.65
CA LEU A 452 10.77 -12.99 -37.17
C LEU A 452 11.26 -14.22 -37.95
N ALA A 453 12.21 -14.04 -38.86
CA ALA A 453 12.78 -15.13 -39.66
C ALA A 453 13.41 -16.22 -38.76
N HIS A 454 14.19 -15.82 -37.75
CA HIS A 454 14.80 -16.78 -36.81
C HIS A 454 13.77 -17.46 -35.90
N ALA A 455 12.79 -16.72 -35.37
CA ALA A 455 11.74 -17.32 -34.54
C ALA A 455 10.89 -18.32 -35.33
N ALA A 456 10.58 -18.00 -36.58
CA ALA A 456 9.88 -18.90 -37.48
C ALA A 456 10.74 -20.14 -37.79
N ALA A 457 12.00 -19.97 -38.18
CA ALA A 457 12.92 -21.08 -38.47
C ALA A 457 13.16 -22.01 -37.26
N ALA A 458 13.15 -21.47 -36.05
CA ALA A 458 13.31 -22.24 -34.80
C ALA A 458 12.01 -22.91 -34.30
N ASP A 459 10.95 -22.87 -35.11
CA ASP A 459 9.61 -23.37 -34.78
C ASP A 459 9.00 -22.83 -33.47
N LEU A 460 9.37 -21.60 -33.07
CA LEU A 460 8.82 -20.97 -31.88
C LEU A 460 7.37 -20.52 -32.11
N VAL A 461 6.58 -20.59 -31.04
CA VAL A 461 5.30 -19.86 -30.98
C VAL A 461 5.62 -18.37 -30.85
N MET A 462 4.93 -17.52 -31.61
CA MET A 462 5.23 -16.08 -31.67
C MET A 462 4.05 -15.26 -31.20
N ALA A 463 4.23 -14.42 -30.18
CA ALA A 463 3.22 -13.45 -29.75
C ALA A 463 3.62 -12.03 -30.16
N PHE A 464 2.85 -11.44 -31.06
CA PHE A 464 3.09 -10.10 -31.59
C PHE A 464 2.39 -9.03 -30.77
N TYR A 465 3.20 -8.08 -30.30
CA TYR A 465 2.78 -6.84 -29.66
C TYR A 465 2.82 -5.69 -30.66
N ASN A 466 1.98 -4.68 -30.41
CA ASN A 466 1.87 -3.49 -31.26
C ASN A 466 1.79 -3.88 -32.75
N PRO A 467 0.89 -4.81 -33.14
CA PRO A 467 1.00 -5.50 -34.41
C PRO A 467 0.77 -4.58 -35.61
N ILE A 468 -0.06 -3.55 -35.46
CA ILE A 468 -0.40 -2.61 -36.53
C ILE A 468 -0.81 -1.26 -35.94
N SER A 469 -0.41 -0.17 -36.58
CA SER A 469 -0.77 1.19 -36.18
C SER A 469 -1.28 2.01 -37.37
N LYS A 470 -2.07 3.07 -37.10
CA LYS A 470 -2.53 4.00 -38.16
C LYS A 470 -1.38 4.63 -38.93
N ALA A 471 -0.26 4.91 -38.27
CA ALA A 471 0.91 5.52 -38.89
C ALA A 471 1.67 4.53 -39.81
N ARG A 472 1.54 3.23 -39.56
CA ARG A 472 2.29 2.17 -40.25
C ARG A 472 1.40 0.93 -40.45
N PRO A 473 0.49 0.96 -41.44
CA PRO A 473 -0.47 -0.12 -41.66
C PRO A 473 0.17 -1.37 -42.33
N TRP A 474 1.42 -1.30 -42.76
CA TRP A 474 2.09 -2.34 -43.55
C TRP A 474 2.84 -3.41 -42.73
N GLN A 475 3.15 -3.12 -41.46
CA GLN A 475 4.09 -3.91 -40.64
C GLN A 475 3.61 -5.33 -40.40
N LEU A 476 2.32 -5.50 -40.07
CA LEU A 476 1.74 -6.82 -39.89
C LEU A 476 1.80 -7.64 -41.18
N GLY A 477 1.44 -7.06 -42.33
CA GLY A 477 1.50 -7.75 -43.62
C GLY A 477 2.91 -8.27 -43.92
N SER A 478 3.92 -7.41 -43.80
CA SER A 478 5.33 -7.78 -43.98
C SER A 478 5.78 -8.86 -42.99
N ALA A 479 5.37 -8.78 -41.71
CA ALA A 479 5.67 -9.81 -40.73
C ALA A 479 5.05 -11.17 -41.09
N LEU A 480 3.81 -11.19 -41.57
CA LEU A 480 3.13 -12.41 -42.01
C LEU A 480 3.80 -13.02 -43.24
N ASP A 481 4.26 -12.20 -44.20
CA ASP A 481 4.97 -12.70 -45.38
C ASP A 481 6.29 -13.38 -45.01
N ILE A 482 6.99 -12.89 -43.99
CA ILE A 482 8.20 -13.54 -43.46
C ILE A 482 7.85 -14.87 -42.78
N VAL A 483 6.83 -14.89 -41.93
CA VAL A 483 6.41 -16.10 -41.22
C VAL A 483 5.92 -17.18 -42.19
N ARG A 484 5.20 -16.80 -43.25
CA ARG A 484 4.70 -17.70 -44.31
C ARG A 484 5.80 -18.40 -45.10
N GLN A 485 7.04 -17.93 -45.05
CA GLN A 485 8.17 -18.63 -45.66
C GLN A 485 8.54 -19.91 -44.91
N GLN A 486 8.15 -20.05 -43.64
CA GLN A 486 8.52 -21.16 -42.75
C GLN A 486 7.30 -21.87 -42.10
N ARG A 487 6.09 -21.33 -42.27
CA ARG A 487 4.84 -21.87 -41.69
C ARG A 487 3.84 -22.16 -42.79
N THR A 488 3.06 -23.23 -42.61
CA THR A 488 2.00 -23.58 -43.55
C THR A 488 0.75 -22.71 -43.33
N PRO A 489 -0.11 -22.54 -44.35
CA PRO A 489 -1.36 -21.78 -44.22
C PRO A 489 -2.27 -22.27 -43.07
N GLU A 490 -2.20 -23.55 -42.71
CA GLU A 490 -3.03 -24.19 -41.69
C GLU A 490 -2.56 -23.91 -40.25
N THR A 491 -1.38 -23.29 -40.09
CA THR A 491 -0.82 -22.95 -38.77
C THR A 491 -1.81 -22.09 -37.99
N LEU A 492 -2.12 -22.49 -36.76
CA LEU A 492 -3.13 -21.80 -35.96
C LEU A 492 -2.66 -20.43 -35.49
N VAL A 493 -3.60 -19.49 -35.48
CA VAL A 493 -3.45 -18.13 -34.99
C VAL A 493 -4.55 -17.85 -33.97
N VAL A 494 -4.17 -17.24 -32.85
CA VAL A 494 -5.10 -16.71 -31.85
C VAL A 494 -5.02 -15.19 -31.87
N LEU A 495 -6.18 -14.54 -32.07
CA LEU A 495 -6.34 -13.10 -31.92
C LEU A 495 -7.06 -12.81 -30.61
N GLY A 496 -6.35 -12.23 -29.65
CA GLY A 496 -6.91 -11.71 -28.41
C GLY A 496 -7.06 -10.20 -28.48
N ARG A 497 -8.27 -9.71 -28.72
CA ARG A 497 -8.58 -8.28 -28.72
C ARG A 497 -9.22 -7.91 -27.40
N ASP A 498 -8.72 -6.84 -26.78
CA ASP A 498 -9.31 -6.29 -25.55
C ASP A 498 -9.47 -7.30 -24.40
N ILE A 499 -8.54 -8.25 -24.32
CA ILE A 499 -8.54 -9.25 -23.24
C ILE A 499 -8.53 -8.54 -21.88
N GLY A 500 -9.40 -9.00 -20.99
CA GLY A 500 -9.64 -8.43 -19.66
C GLY A 500 -10.44 -7.14 -19.68
N ARG A 501 -11.11 -6.76 -20.78
CA ARG A 501 -11.88 -5.50 -20.88
C ARG A 501 -13.27 -5.75 -21.45
N PRO A 502 -14.23 -4.80 -21.32
CA PRO A 502 -15.60 -5.01 -21.81
C PRO A 502 -15.72 -5.35 -23.30
N GLY A 503 -14.74 -4.96 -24.13
CA GLY A 503 -14.68 -5.28 -25.56
C GLY A 503 -13.96 -6.59 -25.90
N GLU A 504 -13.72 -7.47 -24.91
CA GLU A 504 -12.98 -8.71 -25.07
C GLU A 504 -13.54 -9.57 -26.22
N THR A 505 -12.68 -9.93 -27.17
CA THR A 505 -12.98 -10.91 -28.20
C THR A 505 -11.78 -11.84 -28.39
N LEU A 506 -12.09 -13.13 -28.58
CA LEU A 506 -11.10 -14.15 -28.87
C LEU A 506 -11.48 -14.83 -30.18
N ARG A 507 -10.55 -14.84 -31.14
CA ARG A 507 -10.74 -15.51 -32.44
C ARG A 507 -9.62 -16.50 -32.68
N ILE A 508 -9.99 -17.71 -33.08
CA ILE A 508 -9.06 -18.77 -33.50
C ILE A 508 -9.26 -18.94 -35.00
N LEU A 509 -8.19 -18.82 -35.76
CA LEU A 509 -8.17 -18.93 -37.23
C LEU A 509 -6.81 -19.47 -37.68
N THR A 510 -6.62 -19.60 -38.99
CA THR A 510 -5.36 -20.10 -39.58
C THR A 510 -4.52 -18.96 -40.16
N LEU A 511 -3.22 -19.17 -40.33
CA LEU A 511 -2.29 -18.20 -40.91
C LEU A 511 -2.69 -17.78 -42.35
N GLY A 512 -3.33 -18.68 -43.09
CA GLY A 512 -3.89 -18.41 -44.42
C GLY A 512 -5.14 -17.52 -44.39
N GLU A 513 -5.94 -17.58 -43.32
CA GLU A 513 -7.12 -16.74 -43.11
C GLU A 513 -6.80 -15.37 -42.51
N LEU A 514 -5.66 -15.22 -41.84
CA LEU A 514 -5.29 -13.98 -41.17
C LEU A 514 -5.01 -12.87 -42.19
N THR A 515 -5.82 -11.82 -42.15
CA THR A 515 -5.57 -10.57 -42.88
C THR A 515 -5.29 -9.40 -41.91
N PRO A 516 -4.44 -8.42 -42.28
CA PRO A 516 -4.11 -7.30 -41.40
C PRO A 516 -5.31 -6.51 -40.89
N GLU A 517 -6.41 -6.45 -41.64
CA GLU A 517 -7.63 -5.72 -41.30
C GLU A 517 -8.38 -6.33 -40.10
N MET A 518 -8.08 -7.57 -39.73
CA MET A 518 -8.65 -8.23 -38.55
C MET A 518 -8.00 -7.79 -37.23
N VAL A 519 -6.91 -7.03 -37.30
CA VAL A 519 -6.05 -6.68 -36.17
C VAL A 519 -6.00 -5.17 -36.02
N ASP A 520 -5.98 -4.66 -34.78
CA ASP A 520 -5.63 -3.27 -34.50
C ASP A 520 -4.67 -3.16 -33.29
N MET A 521 -4.43 -1.95 -32.80
CA MET A 521 -3.54 -1.67 -31.66
C MET A 521 -3.92 -2.35 -30.34
N ARG A 522 -5.15 -2.83 -30.18
CA ARG A 522 -5.68 -3.50 -28.97
C ARG A 522 -5.73 -5.02 -29.12
N THR A 523 -5.20 -5.54 -30.23
CA THR A 523 -5.17 -6.97 -30.53
C THR A 523 -3.76 -7.51 -30.28
N LEU A 524 -3.67 -8.60 -29.53
CA LEU A 524 -2.49 -9.46 -29.50
C LEU A 524 -2.67 -10.59 -30.51
N VAL A 525 -1.64 -10.85 -31.32
CA VAL A 525 -1.62 -11.95 -32.29
C VAL A 525 -0.68 -13.03 -31.80
N ILE A 526 -1.16 -14.26 -31.59
CA ILE A 526 -0.31 -15.42 -31.30
C ILE A 526 -0.32 -16.33 -32.53
N ILE A 527 0.84 -16.56 -33.14
CA ILE A 527 1.03 -17.54 -34.22
C ILE A 527 1.64 -18.80 -33.62
N GLY A 528 0.96 -19.92 -33.78
CA GLY A 528 1.41 -21.23 -33.32
C GLY A 528 2.70 -21.72 -33.97
N SER A 529 3.28 -22.75 -33.37
CA SER A 529 4.32 -23.56 -34.01
C SER A 529 3.69 -24.55 -34.98
N SER A 530 4.51 -25.34 -35.68
CA SER A 530 4.05 -26.45 -36.52
C SER A 530 3.25 -27.51 -35.76
N GLN A 531 3.40 -27.56 -34.43
CA GLN A 531 2.74 -28.55 -33.56
C GLN A 531 1.48 -28.01 -32.88
N THR A 532 1.19 -26.70 -32.96
CA THR A 532 0.02 -26.11 -32.32
C THR A 532 -1.25 -26.70 -32.92
N CYS A 533 -2.12 -27.24 -32.07
CA CYS A 533 -3.35 -27.89 -32.48
C CYS A 533 -4.55 -27.37 -31.68
N ARG A 534 -5.75 -27.77 -32.12
CA ARG A 534 -7.02 -27.39 -31.51
C ARG A 534 -7.97 -28.56 -31.35
N PHE A 535 -8.90 -28.45 -30.40
CA PHE A 535 -10.00 -29.40 -30.23
C PHE A 535 -11.25 -28.69 -29.67
N PRO A 536 -12.47 -29.22 -29.88
CA PRO A 536 -13.70 -28.56 -29.44
C PRO A 536 -13.82 -28.43 -27.91
N ARG A 537 -14.42 -27.33 -27.43
CA ARG A 537 -14.87 -27.20 -26.04
C ARG A 537 -16.29 -27.73 -25.91
N ALA A 538 -16.63 -28.32 -24.76
CA ALA A 538 -17.99 -28.82 -24.49
C ALA A 538 -19.05 -27.70 -24.54
N GLU A 539 -18.70 -26.48 -24.12
CA GLU A 539 -19.59 -25.31 -24.11
C GLU A 539 -19.58 -24.51 -25.43
N GLY A 540 -18.88 -25.01 -26.45
CA GLY A 540 -18.70 -24.32 -27.73
C GLY A 540 -17.37 -23.58 -27.86
N GLY A 541 -16.95 -23.36 -29.11
CA GLY A 541 -15.62 -22.86 -29.45
C GLY A 541 -14.54 -23.95 -29.39
N GLU A 542 -13.28 -23.53 -29.37
CA GLU A 542 -12.12 -24.44 -29.46
C GLU A 542 -11.08 -24.15 -28.38
N TRP A 543 -10.46 -25.19 -27.84
CA TRP A 543 -9.22 -25.11 -27.08
C TRP A 543 -8.05 -25.13 -28.06
N VAL A 544 -7.05 -24.26 -27.84
CA VAL A 544 -5.78 -24.26 -28.59
C VAL A 544 -4.65 -24.56 -27.63
N TYR A 545 -3.76 -25.46 -28.01
CA TYR A 545 -2.53 -25.69 -27.25
C TYR A 545 -1.37 -26.08 -28.15
N THR A 546 -0.16 -25.84 -27.65
CA THR A 546 1.06 -26.40 -28.24
C THR A 546 1.52 -27.57 -27.38
N PRO A 547 1.65 -28.79 -27.93
CA PRO A 547 2.07 -29.97 -27.16
C PRO A 547 3.41 -29.76 -26.44
N ARG A 548 3.58 -30.40 -25.27
CA ARG A 548 4.81 -30.33 -24.46
C ARG A 548 5.99 -31.12 -25.05
N SER A 549 5.78 -31.82 -26.16
CA SER A 549 6.75 -32.70 -26.80
C SER A 549 6.66 -32.56 -28.31
N TYR A 550 7.79 -32.59 -29.01
CA TYR A 550 7.83 -32.76 -30.45
C TYR A 550 7.70 -34.25 -30.83
N PRO A 551 7.08 -34.57 -31.98
CA PRO A 551 7.20 -35.89 -32.57
C PRO A 551 8.68 -36.26 -32.73
N GLN A 552 9.02 -37.53 -32.50
CA GLN A 552 10.34 -38.02 -32.86
C GLN A 552 10.50 -37.85 -34.39
N LEU A 553 11.55 -37.13 -34.79
CA LEU A 553 11.90 -36.88 -36.19
C LEU A 553 12.28 -38.17 -36.92
#